data_AF-A0A7W8IR29-F1
#
_entry.id   AF-A0A7W8IR29-F1
#
_cell.length_a   1.000
_cell.length_b   1.000
_cell.length_c   1.000
_cell.angle_alpha   90.00
_cell.angle_beta   90.00
_cell.angle_gamma   90.00
#
_symmetry.space_group_name_H-M   'P 1'
#
loop_
_entity.id
_entity.type
_entity.pdbx_description
1 polymer ?
#
loop_
_entity_poly.entity_id
_entity_poly.type
_entity_poly.pdbx_seq_one_letter_code
_entity_poly.pdbx_strand_id
1 'polypeptide(L)' 'MPTPLTHFGSKSYVYPKPYGVSLIIALWNYPFQLAVSPLIGAIAAGNCAVVKPSEYMLAMSAL' A
#
# COMPACT_ATOMS: atom_id res chain seq x y z
N MET A 1 -13.60 -10.19 -12.58
CA MET A 1 -13.56 -11.63 -12.87
C MET A 1 -14.80 -11.98 -13.69
N PRO A 2 -14.69 -12.83 -14.73
CA PRO A 2 -15.86 -13.28 -15.47
C PRO A 2 -16.76 -14.12 -14.56
N THR A 3 -18.06 -13.86 -14.58
CA THR A 3 -19.06 -14.65 -13.87
C THR A 3 -19.04 -16.09 -14.34
N PRO A 4 -18.99 -17.08 -13.42
CA PRO A 4 -19.09 -18.49 -13.80
C PRO A 4 -20.39 -18.72 -14.57
N LEU A 5 -20.34 -19.56 -15.60
CA LEU A 5 -21.50 -19.94 -16.45
C LEU A 5 -22.71 -20.48 -15.65
N THR A 6 -22.51 -20.89 -14.41
CA THR A 6 -23.54 -21.33 -13.46
C THR A 6 -24.46 -20.20 -12.97
N HIS A 7 -24.02 -18.94 -13.06
CA HIS A 7 -24.79 -17.76 -12.68
C HIS A 7 -25.18 -16.94 -13.93
N PHE A 8 -25.88 -17.58 -14.86
CA PHE A 8 -26.37 -16.95 -16.09
C PHE A 8 -27.37 -15.82 -15.75
N GLY A 9 -26.95 -14.56 -15.96
CA GLY A 9 -27.76 -13.36 -15.69
C GLY A 9 -27.31 -12.51 -14.51
N SER A 10 -26.45 -13.02 -13.62
CA SER A 10 -25.86 -12.23 -12.54
C SER A 10 -24.63 -11.46 -13.05
N LYS A 11 -24.40 -10.25 -12.55
CA LYS A 11 -23.18 -9.46 -12.82
C LYS A 11 -22.29 -9.47 -11.58
N SER A 12 -21.09 -10.03 -11.68
CA SER A 12 -20.08 -9.90 -10.61
C SER A 12 -19.31 -8.60 -10.77
N TYR A 13 -19.32 -7.79 -9.71
CA TYR A 13 -18.50 -6.58 -9.60
C TYR A 13 -17.38 -6.83 -8.58
N VAL A 14 -16.18 -6.38 -8.89
CA VAL A 14 -15.07 -6.37 -7.94
C VAL A 14 -14.98 -4.97 -7.37
N TYR A 15 -15.24 -4.84 -6.07
CA TYR A 15 -15.14 -3.57 -5.37
C TYR A 15 -13.78 -3.50 -4.65
N PRO A 16 -12.83 -2.66 -5.11
CA PRO A 16 -11.58 -2.46 -4.39
C PRO A 16 -11.88 -1.71 -3.10
N LYS A 17 -11.67 -2.35 -1.95
CA LYS A 17 -11.77 -1.73 -0.63
C LYS A 17 -10.35 -1.56 -0.06
N PRO A 18 -10.05 -0.42 0.58
CA PRO A 18 -8.80 -0.28 1.32
C PRO A 18 -8.67 -1.38 2.37
N TYR A 19 -7.47 -1.95 2.47
CA TYR A 19 -7.14 -3.00 3.45
C TYR A 19 -7.07 -2.45 4.88
N GLY A 20 -6.91 -1.13 5.04
CA GLY A 20 -6.85 -0.47 6.35
C GLY A 20 -5.48 0.17 6.57
N VAL A 21 -4.59 -0.51 7.29
CA VAL A 21 -3.26 0.03 7.66
C VAL A 21 -2.14 -0.70 6.91
N SER A 22 -1.26 0.05 6.26
CA SER A 22 -0.08 -0.43 5.55
C SER A 22 1.20 -0.01 6.28
N LEU A 23 2.07 -0.98 6.60
CA LEU A 23 3.39 -0.72 7.18
C LEU A 23 4.43 -0.65 6.06
N ILE A 24 5.14 0.48 5.96
CA ILE A 24 6.18 0.74 4.96
C ILE A 24 7.53 0.72 5.67
N ILE A 25 8.38 -0.24 5.32
CA ILE A 25 9.74 -0.35 5.88
C ILE A 25 10.73 0.16 4.84
N ALA A 26 11.43 1.24 5.16
CA ALA A 26 12.39 1.85 4.24
C ALA A 26 13.72 1.07 4.21
N LEU A 27 14.28 0.93 3.01
CA LEU A 27 15.54 0.23 2.71
C LEU A 27 16.73 1.17 2.96
N TRP A 28 17.91 0.62 3.25
CA TRP A 28 19.13 1.38 3.55
C TRP A 28 19.79 2.07 2.34
N ASN A 29 19.37 1.77 1.11
CA ASN A 29 20.06 2.21 -0.10
C ASN A 29 19.57 3.58 -0.64
N TYR A 30 18.26 3.83 -0.62
CA TYR A 30 17.63 5.14 -0.96
C TYR A 30 16.36 5.37 -0.12
N PRO A 31 16.52 5.62 1.19
CA PRO A 31 15.42 5.54 2.15
C PRO A 31 14.27 6.52 1.86
N PHE A 32 14.53 7.69 1.24
CA PHE A 32 13.48 8.67 0.94
C PHE A 32 12.63 8.22 -0.24
N GLN A 33 13.27 7.99 -1.39
CA GLN A 33 12.58 7.61 -2.63
C GLN A 33 11.84 6.27 -2.49
N LEU A 34 12.45 5.30 -1.80
CA LEU A 34 11.87 3.97 -1.63
C LEU A 34 10.82 3.88 -0.51
N ALA A 35 10.78 4.84 0.43
CA ALA A 35 9.66 4.96 1.37
C ALA A 35 8.47 5.72 0.75
N VAL A 36 8.75 6.77 -0.03
CA VAL A 36 7.73 7.63 -0.64
C VAL A 36 6.97 6.91 -1.76
N SER A 37 7.63 6.09 -2.58
CA SER A 37 6.99 5.31 -3.65
C SER A 37 5.83 4.43 -3.16
N PRO A 38 6.01 3.53 -2.16
CA PRO A 38 4.91 2.75 -1.59
C PRO A 38 3.96 3.59 -0.73
N LEU A 39 4.40 4.72 -0.16
CA LEU A 39 3.54 5.63 0.60
C LEU A 39 2.47 6.28 -0.29
N ILE A 40 2.87 6.78 -1.45
CA ILE A 40 1.95 7.34 -2.44
C ILE A 40 0.94 6.27 -2.88
N GLY A 41 1.41 5.04 -3.14
CA GLY A 41 0.53 3.91 -3.48
C GLY A 41 -0.46 3.56 -2.37
N ALA A 42 -0.02 3.54 -1.11
CA ALA A 42 -0.87 3.24 0.05
C ALA A 42 -1.95 4.33 0.26
N ILE A 43 -1.58 5.60 0.16
CA ILE A 43 -2.51 6.74 0.28
C ILE A 43 -3.50 6.75 -0.89
N ALA A 44 -3.03 6.55 -2.13
CA ALA A 44 -3.88 6.49 -3.31
C ALA A 44 -4.87 5.32 -3.26
N ALA A 45 -4.50 4.22 -2.61
CA ALA A 45 -5.38 3.09 -2.34
C ALA A 45 -6.37 3.32 -1.18
N GLY A 46 -6.29 4.47 -0.48
CA GLY A 46 -7.13 4.81 0.66
C GLY A 46 -6.75 4.10 1.97
N ASN A 47 -5.50 3.62 2.08
CA ASN A 47 -4.99 2.99 3.30
C ASN A 47 -4.29 4.03 4.19
N CYS A 48 -4.42 3.90 5.51
CA CYS A 48 -3.52 4.55 6.45
C CYS A 48 -2.13 3.92 6.32
N ALA A 49 -1.07 4.73 6.28
CA ALA A 49 0.30 4.24 6.14
C ALA A 49 1.14 4.59 7.38
N VAL A 50 1.91 3.62 7.88
CA VAL A 50 2.90 3.81 8.95
C VAL A 50 4.27 3.57 8.33
N VAL A 51 5.17 4.56 8.42
CA VAL A 51 6.52 4.45 7.87
C VAL A 51 7.50 4.15 9.00
N LYS A 52 8.20 3.01 8.92
CA LYS A 52 9.33 2.67 9.79
C LYS A 52 10.63 2.77 8.97
N PRO A 53 11.45 3.81 9.15
CA PRO A 53 12.72 3.91 8.47
C PRO A 53 13.77 2.95 9.04
N SER A 54 14.80 2.67 8.22
CA SER A 54 15.95 1.84 8.59
C SER A 54 16.80 2.51 9.67
N GLU A 55 17.26 1.72 10.63
CA GLU A 55 18.13 2.13 11.76
C GLU A 55 19.46 2.77 11.34
N TYR A 56 19.86 2.67 10.07
CA TYR A 56 21.06 3.30 9.53
C TYR A 56 20.89 4.81 9.27
N MET A 57 19.67 5.35 9.28
CA MET A 57 19.41 6.76 8.99
C MET A 57 18.64 7.46 10.12
N LEU A 58 19.36 7.82 11.18
CA LEU A 58 18.83 8.49 12.38
C LEU A 58 18.10 9.81 12.06
N ALA A 59 18.53 10.54 11.03
CA ALA A 59 18.00 11.86 10.68
C ALA A 59 16.61 11.83 10.01
N MET A 60 16.23 10.72 9.36
CA MET A 60 14.93 10.62 8.66
C MET A 60 13.88 9.83 9.44
N SER A 61 14.24 9.29 10.61
CA SER A 61 13.30 8.63 11.54
C SER A 61 12.63 9.56 12.52
N ALA A 62 13.11 10.80 12.65
CA ALA A 62 12.71 11.74 13.69
C ALA A 62 11.69 12.79 13.23
N LEU A 63 11.22 12.72 11.98
CA LEU A 63 10.29 13.68 11.36
C LEU A 63 9.04 12.95 10.88
#